data_AF-A0A517R3X2-F1
#
_entry.id   AF-A0A517R3X2-F1
#
_cell.length_a   1.000
_cell.length_b   1.000
_cell.length_c   1.000
_cell.angle_alpha   90.00
_cell.angle_beta   90.00
_cell.angle_gamma   90.00
#
_symmetry.space_group_name_H-M   'P 1'
#
loop_
_entity.id
_entity.type
_entity.pdbx_description
1 polymer ?
#
loop_
_entity_poly.entity_id
_entity_poly.type
_entity_poly.pdbx_seq_one_letter_code
_entity_poly.pdbx_strand_id
1 'polypeptide(L)'
;MANDQPEEKPTETPADEEVTSAESPTAETAPEEPALEQAAADEPATEESDPVAAAIDEGDAAPAEPTLVTPEEALDGTDVVEGLTIGEGGPPEQLVLPAESAIRGKVDRFGVALGTGRRKTSVARVRISKGDGKFTVNGKALDEHCCIERDQLAVMGPLRATEMEGKVDIWVRVEGGGPTGQAGAMILGIARALQAMDPTLHHILQHGGFLTRDERMVERKKYGHKKARRSFQFSKR
;
A
#
# COMPACT_ATOMS: atom_id res chain seq x y z
N MET A 1 -32.80 67.60 14.76
CA MET A 1 -32.59 66.20 14.36
C MET A 1 -31.75 65.56 15.44
N ALA A 2 -32.42 65.06 16.49
CA ALA A 2 -31.78 64.52 17.68
C ALA A 2 -31.65 63.00 17.51
N ASN A 3 -30.44 62.49 17.75
CA ASN A 3 -30.09 61.07 17.70
C ASN A 3 -30.64 60.37 18.95
N ASP A 4 -31.45 59.35 18.70
CA ASP A 4 -32.06 58.44 19.67
C ASP A 4 -31.11 57.25 19.89
N GLN A 5 -30.62 57.06 21.11
CA GLN A 5 -30.00 55.81 21.57
C GLN A 5 -30.87 55.26 22.70
N PRO A 6 -31.30 53.98 22.64
CA PRO A 6 -31.96 53.37 23.79
C PRO A 6 -30.95 52.73 24.76
N GLU A 7 -31.15 53.06 26.03
CA GLU A 7 -30.40 52.65 27.22
C GLU A 7 -30.59 51.16 27.60
N GLU A 8 -29.52 50.54 28.08
CA GLU A 8 -29.51 49.25 28.78
C GLU A 8 -30.18 49.37 30.16
N LYS A 9 -30.96 48.35 30.56
CA LYS A 9 -31.43 48.19 31.94
C LYS A 9 -30.69 47.02 32.62
N PRO A 10 -30.17 47.19 33.85
CA PRO A 10 -29.61 46.12 34.66
C PRO A 10 -30.70 45.44 35.50
N THR A 11 -30.52 44.17 35.82
CA THR A 11 -31.28 43.51 36.90
C THR A 11 -30.30 42.77 37.80
N GLU A 12 -30.22 43.25 39.04
CA GLU A 12 -29.46 42.68 40.15
C GLU A 12 -30.18 41.50 40.82
N THR A 13 -29.35 40.64 41.42
CA THR A 13 -29.59 39.42 42.23
C THR A 13 -30.24 39.70 43.60
N PRO A 14 -30.67 38.67 44.38
CA PRO A 14 -29.82 38.10 45.47
C PRO A 14 -29.93 36.54 45.58
N ALA A 15 -28.89 35.75 45.92
CA ALA A 15 -28.38 35.39 47.28
C ALA A 15 -29.52 34.91 48.23
N ASP A 16 -29.53 33.77 48.93
CA ASP A 16 -28.55 32.87 49.55
C ASP A 16 -29.19 31.49 49.82
N GLU A 17 -28.38 30.41 49.95
CA GLU A 17 -28.34 29.54 51.15
C GLU A 17 -27.37 28.36 50.95
N GLU A 18 -26.25 28.43 51.68
CA GLU A 18 -25.38 27.29 51.99
C GLU A 18 -25.95 26.50 53.18
N VAL A 19 -25.97 25.16 53.12
CA VAL A 19 -25.91 24.30 54.32
C VAL A 19 -24.96 23.12 54.06
N THR A 20 -23.76 23.33 54.58
CA THR A 20 -22.74 22.44 55.18
C THR A 20 -22.93 20.91 55.24
N SER A 21 -21.93 20.20 54.71
CA SER A 21 -21.06 19.17 55.33
C SER A 21 -21.62 18.12 56.32
N ALA A 22 -21.45 16.83 55.99
CA ALA A 22 -20.97 15.80 56.93
C ALA A 22 -20.47 14.51 56.22
N GLU A 23 -19.41 13.95 56.80
CA GLU A 23 -18.56 12.77 56.52
C GLU A 23 -19.16 11.41 56.10
N SER A 24 -18.30 10.62 55.44
CA SER A 24 -18.26 9.15 55.19
C SER A 24 -18.18 8.29 56.50
N PRO A 25 -18.10 6.92 56.55
CA PRO A 25 -17.78 5.90 55.51
C PRO A 25 -18.49 4.50 55.60
N THR A 26 -18.12 3.57 54.67
CA THR A 26 -17.94 2.08 54.83
C THR A 26 -18.88 1.12 54.07
N ALA A 27 -18.24 0.04 53.58
CA ALA A 27 -18.73 -1.27 53.09
C ALA A 27 -19.01 -1.38 51.57
N GLU A 28 -18.11 -1.97 50.79
CA GLU A 28 -17.84 -3.43 50.62
C GLU A 28 -18.76 -4.04 49.56
N THR A 29 -18.21 -4.37 48.39
CA THR A 29 -18.51 -5.56 47.56
C THR A 29 -17.56 -5.57 46.37
N ALA A 30 -16.64 -6.53 46.36
CA ALA A 30 -15.79 -6.89 45.22
C ALA A 30 -16.56 -7.76 44.23
N PRO A 31 -16.23 -7.75 42.92
CA PRO A 31 -16.52 -8.87 42.04
C PRO A 31 -15.32 -9.80 41.86
N GLU A 32 -15.67 -11.08 41.85
CA GLU A 32 -14.92 -12.32 41.93
C GLU A 32 -14.21 -12.68 40.61
N GLU A 33 -12.93 -13.06 40.69
CA GLU A 33 -12.19 -13.76 39.63
C GLU A 33 -12.48 -15.27 39.73
N PRO A 34 -12.74 -15.99 38.62
CA PRO A 34 -12.69 -17.44 38.66
C PRO A 34 -11.28 -17.96 38.34
N ALA A 35 -10.72 -18.65 39.34
CA ALA A 35 -9.51 -19.45 39.25
C ALA A 35 -9.66 -20.65 38.28
N LEU A 36 -8.60 -20.94 37.54
CA LEU A 36 -8.37 -22.22 36.85
C LEU A 36 -7.56 -23.13 37.80
N GLU A 37 -8.20 -24.21 38.24
CA GLU A 37 -7.56 -25.31 38.99
C GLU A 37 -7.27 -26.50 38.06
N GLN A 38 -6.28 -27.30 38.45
CA GLN A 38 -5.36 -28.09 37.64
C GLN A 38 -5.75 -29.57 37.47
N ALA A 39 -5.05 -30.21 36.51
CA ALA A 39 -4.61 -31.63 36.50
C ALA A 39 -5.69 -32.71 36.13
N ALA A 40 -5.41 -33.83 35.45
CA ALA A 40 -4.17 -34.54 35.14
C ALA A 40 -4.37 -35.56 33.97
N ALA A 41 -3.25 -35.93 33.34
CA ALA A 41 -2.85 -37.24 32.77
C ALA A 41 -3.86 -38.18 32.06
N ASP A 42 -3.54 -38.53 30.80
CA ASP A 42 -3.49 -39.93 30.34
C ASP A 42 -2.64 -40.07 29.04
N GLU A 43 -1.65 -40.95 29.07
CA GLU A 43 -0.98 -41.63 27.95
C GLU A 43 -0.53 -43.01 28.51
N PRO A 44 -0.28 -44.08 27.73
CA PRO A 44 -0.36 -44.26 26.26
C PRO A 44 -1.01 -45.60 25.81
N ALA A 45 -1.33 -45.75 24.50
CA ALA A 45 -1.38 -47.07 23.84
C ALA A 45 -1.25 -46.97 22.30
N THR A 46 -0.18 -47.57 21.81
CA THR A 46 0.12 -48.04 20.44
C THR A 46 -0.95 -48.99 19.88
N GLU A 47 -1.31 -48.84 18.59
CA GLU A 47 -1.11 -49.86 17.53
C GLU A 47 -1.67 -49.39 16.16
N GLU A 48 -1.12 -50.00 15.11
CA GLU A 48 -0.95 -49.54 13.73
C GLU A 48 -2.15 -49.77 12.80
N SER A 49 -2.27 -48.99 11.71
CA SER A 49 -2.23 -49.49 10.31
C SER A 49 -2.57 -48.43 9.25
N ASP A 50 -1.58 -48.21 8.37
CA ASP A 50 -1.59 -47.81 6.95
C ASP A 50 -2.10 -46.42 6.47
N PRO A 51 -1.17 -45.59 5.96
CA PRO A 51 -1.40 -44.79 4.77
C PRO A 51 -0.67 -45.35 3.54
N VAL A 52 -1.39 -45.38 2.40
CA VAL A 52 -0.92 -45.79 1.08
C VAL A 52 0.31 -44.99 0.64
N ALA A 53 1.44 -45.69 0.48
CA ALA A 53 2.66 -45.20 -0.13
C ALA A 53 2.54 -45.13 -1.67
N ALA A 54 2.97 -44.01 -2.26
CA ALA A 54 3.48 -43.95 -3.62
C ALA A 54 4.85 -43.27 -3.57
N ALA A 55 5.83 -43.95 -4.16
CA ALA A 55 7.26 -43.81 -3.94
C ALA A 55 7.86 -42.47 -4.40
N ILE A 56 8.73 -41.95 -3.54
CA ILE A 56 9.85 -41.05 -3.82
C ILE A 56 11.11 -41.93 -3.83
N ASP A 57 11.88 -41.85 -4.92
CA ASP A 57 13.18 -42.51 -5.08
C ASP A 57 14.28 -41.51 -4.71
N GLU A 58 15.10 -41.87 -3.71
CA GLU A 58 16.27 -41.12 -3.27
C GLU A 58 17.50 -41.51 -4.09
N GLY A 59 18.24 -40.50 -4.56
CA GLY A 59 19.54 -40.65 -5.20
C GLY A 59 20.44 -39.46 -4.88
N ASP A 60 21.18 -39.62 -3.79
CA ASP A 60 22.32 -38.87 -3.25
C ASP A 60 23.19 -38.07 -4.25
N ALA A 61 23.49 -36.80 -3.91
CA ALA A 61 24.83 -36.19 -3.99
C ALA A 61 24.79 -34.68 -3.64
N ALA A 62 25.49 -34.31 -2.58
CA ALA A 62 25.73 -32.95 -2.11
C ALA A 62 26.82 -32.20 -2.96
N PRO A 63 27.05 -30.89 -2.75
CA PRO A 63 27.29 -29.91 -3.81
C PRO A 63 28.77 -29.68 -4.18
N ALA A 64 29.03 -29.25 -5.42
CA ALA A 64 30.32 -28.75 -5.86
C ALA A 64 30.19 -27.29 -6.37
N GLU A 65 31.03 -26.43 -5.80
CA GLU A 65 31.25 -25.03 -6.15
C GLU A 65 31.82 -24.90 -7.59
N PRO A 66 31.46 -23.86 -8.37
CA PRO A 66 32.09 -23.65 -9.67
C PRO A 66 33.45 -22.97 -9.52
N THR A 67 34.52 -23.76 -9.61
CA THR A 67 35.89 -23.29 -9.75
C THR A 67 36.18 -22.80 -11.17
N LEU A 68 36.96 -21.71 -11.21
CA LEU A 68 37.50 -21.02 -12.37
C LEU A 68 38.18 -21.97 -13.37
N VAL A 69 37.81 -21.88 -14.64
CA VAL A 69 38.55 -22.51 -15.74
C VAL A 69 39.38 -21.43 -16.45
N THR A 70 40.69 -21.53 -16.26
CA THR A 70 41.75 -20.90 -17.05
C THR A 70 41.74 -21.42 -18.50
N PRO A 71 41.97 -20.59 -19.52
CA PRO A 71 42.31 -21.09 -20.85
C PRO A 71 43.85 -21.15 -20.99
N GLU A 72 44.38 -22.37 -21.09
CA GLU A 72 45.72 -22.62 -21.63
C GLU A 72 45.64 -22.93 -23.14
N GLU A 73 46.65 -22.45 -23.86
CA GLU A 73 46.82 -22.45 -25.30
C GLU A 73 46.95 -23.84 -25.94
N ALA A 74 46.48 -23.96 -27.19
CA ALA A 74 47.12 -24.78 -28.20
C ALA A 74 46.89 -24.17 -29.60
N LEU A 75 48.00 -23.82 -30.25
CA LEU A 75 48.11 -23.31 -31.61
C LEU A 75 47.91 -24.44 -32.63
N ASP A 76 47.28 -24.14 -33.77
CA ASP A 76 47.70 -24.64 -35.09
C ASP A 76 46.96 -23.93 -36.24
N GLY A 77 47.71 -23.49 -37.25
CA GLY A 77 47.25 -23.49 -38.65
C GLY A 77 46.68 -22.20 -39.25
N THR A 78 47.58 -21.26 -39.56
CA THR A 78 47.61 -20.42 -40.78
C THR A 78 46.31 -20.17 -41.56
N ASP A 79 45.86 -18.93 -41.60
CA ASP A 79 45.58 -18.25 -42.87
C ASP A 79 45.77 -16.73 -42.72
N VAL A 80 46.63 -16.20 -43.58
CA VAL A 80 46.97 -14.79 -43.68
C VAL A 80 45.90 -14.14 -44.54
N VAL A 81 45.04 -13.33 -43.92
CA VAL A 81 44.33 -12.24 -44.63
C VAL A 81 44.55 -10.95 -43.87
N GLU A 82 45.31 -10.09 -44.53
CA GLU A 82 45.71 -8.75 -44.12
C GLU A 82 44.50 -7.88 -43.77
N GLY A 83 44.61 -7.17 -42.64
CA GLY A 83 44.14 -5.79 -42.52
C GLY A 83 42.65 -5.56 -42.30
N LEU A 84 42.19 -5.71 -41.05
CA LEU A 84 41.14 -4.85 -40.50
C LEU A 84 41.29 -4.75 -38.97
N THR A 85 42.16 -3.84 -38.55
CA THR A 85 42.13 -3.23 -37.22
C THR A 85 40.83 -2.44 -37.07
N ILE A 86 39.75 -3.07 -36.59
CA ILE A 86 38.54 -2.38 -36.15
C ILE A 86 38.82 -1.87 -34.75
N GLY A 87 38.97 -0.55 -34.65
CA GLY A 87 39.58 0.15 -33.53
C GLY A 87 39.00 -0.15 -32.16
N GLU A 88 39.91 -0.42 -31.23
CA GLU A 88 39.86 0.11 -29.87
C GLU A 88 39.64 1.63 -29.94
N GLY A 89 38.61 2.10 -29.23
CA GLY A 89 38.27 3.52 -29.20
C GLY A 89 36.78 3.81 -29.07
N GLY A 90 36.00 2.89 -28.49
CA GLY A 90 34.76 3.33 -27.85
C GLY A 90 35.15 4.19 -26.64
N PRO A 91 34.64 5.44 -26.49
CA PRO A 91 34.82 6.17 -25.25
C PRO A 91 34.37 5.27 -24.09
N PRO A 92 35.05 5.33 -22.92
CA PRO A 92 34.61 4.55 -21.77
C PRO A 92 33.12 4.82 -21.59
N GLU A 93 32.35 3.73 -21.54
CA GLU A 93 30.93 3.73 -21.24
C GLU A 93 30.75 4.57 -19.98
N GLN A 94 30.45 5.86 -20.18
CA GLN A 94 30.23 6.77 -19.09
C GLN A 94 29.02 6.17 -18.40
N LEU A 95 29.23 5.69 -17.18
CA LEU A 95 28.17 5.43 -16.22
C LEU A 95 27.32 6.70 -16.21
N VAL A 96 26.24 6.69 -16.99
CA VAL A 96 25.31 7.80 -17.07
C VAL A 96 24.72 7.87 -15.69
N LEU A 97 25.23 8.79 -14.86
CA LEU A 97 24.59 9.16 -13.61
C LEU A 97 23.12 9.40 -13.97
N PRO A 98 22.17 8.65 -13.40
CA PRO A 98 20.78 8.75 -13.81
C PRO A 98 20.39 10.22 -13.63
N ALA A 99 20.03 10.86 -14.75
CA ALA A 99 19.64 12.26 -14.75
C ALA A 99 18.60 12.44 -13.65
N GLU A 100 18.89 13.30 -12.68
CA GLU A 100 17.97 13.60 -11.57
C GLU A 100 16.63 13.99 -12.19
N SER A 101 15.67 13.07 -12.14
CA SER A 101 14.37 13.32 -12.72
C SER A 101 13.73 14.45 -11.90
N ALA A 102 13.68 15.64 -12.50
CA ALA A 102 13.11 16.83 -11.88
C ALA A 102 11.60 16.63 -11.73
N ILE A 103 11.19 16.04 -10.61
CA ILE A 103 9.80 15.69 -10.37
C ILE A 103 9.10 16.80 -9.60
N ARG A 104 7.94 17.19 -10.13
CA ARG A 104 6.99 18.15 -9.58
C ARG A 104 6.20 17.53 -8.42
N GLY A 105 6.88 17.12 -7.36
CA GLY A 105 6.26 16.68 -6.10
C GLY A 105 5.84 17.88 -5.26
N LYS A 106 4.67 17.82 -4.60
CA LYS A 106 4.26 18.86 -3.64
C LYS A 106 4.36 18.32 -2.22
N VAL A 107 5.49 18.61 -1.58
CA VAL A 107 5.68 18.43 -0.14
C VAL A 107 5.16 19.69 0.56
N ASP A 108 4.37 19.51 1.61
CA ASP A 108 3.87 20.62 2.42
C ASP A 108 4.95 21.15 3.38
N ARG A 109 4.70 22.29 4.01
CA ARG A 109 5.61 22.89 5.01
C ARG A 109 5.92 21.98 6.20
N PHE A 110 5.03 21.02 6.48
CA PHE A 110 5.16 20.04 7.55
C PHE A 110 5.89 18.76 7.11
N GLY A 111 6.50 18.73 5.92
CA GLY A 111 7.19 17.54 5.40
C GLY A 111 6.24 16.43 4.93
N VAL A 112 4.94 16.72 4.83
CA VAL A 112 3.93 15.78 4.37
C VAL A 112 3.89 15.76 2.83
N ALA A 113 4.16 14.61 2.24
CA ALA A 113 4.06 14.41 0.81
C ALA A 113 2.59 14.20 0.39
N LEU A 114 2.16 14.93 -0.65
CA LEU A 114 0.78 14.88 -1.14
C LEU A 114 0.69 14.09 -2.45
N GLY A 115 -0.26 13.16 -2.50
CA GLY A 115 -0.57 12.37 -3.69
C GLY A 115 -2.06 12.39 -4.00
N THR A 116 -2.40 12.36 -5.30
CA THR A 116 -3.80 12.19 -5.72
C THR A 116 -3.91 11.10 -6.77
N GLY A 117 -4.86 10.21 -6.59
CA GLY A 117 -5.15 9.11 -7.51
C GLY A 117 -6.61 9.10 -7.92
N ARG A 118 -6.88 8.63 -9.15
CA ARG A 118 -8.23 8.56 -9.71
C ARG A 118 -8.38 7.31 -10.56
N ARG A 119 -9.46 6.56 -10.35
CA ARG A 119 -9.83 5.41 -11.19
C ARG A 119 -11.34 5.33 -11.30
N LYS A 120 -11.85 5.18 -12.54
CA LYS A 120 -13.29 5.30 -12.84
C LYS A 120 -13.83 6.61 -12.23
N THR A 121 -14.76 6.52 -11.28
CA THR A 121 -15.34 7.65 -10.55
C THR A 121 -14.72 7.89 -9.17
N SER A 122 -13.83 7.01 -8.71
CA SER A 122 -13.18 7.12 -7.40
C SER A 122 -12.02 8.10 -7.42
N VAL A 123 -11.92 8.91 -6.37
CA VAL A 123 -10.84 9.88 -6.15
C VAL A 123 -10.23 9.62 -4.78
N ALA A 124 -8.91 9.42 -4.73
CA ALA A 124 -8.14 9.25 -3.51
C ALA A 124 -7.19 10.44 -3.32
N ARG A 125 -7.21 11.02 -2.12
CA ARG A 125 -6.29 12.06 -1.66
C ARG A 125 -5.44 11.45 -0.56
N VAL A 126 -4.15 11.31 -0.82
CA VAL A 126 -3.20 10.62 0.04
C VAL A 126 -2.25 11.64 0.65
N ARG A 127 -1.96 11.48 1.93
CA ARG A 127 -0.94 12.19 2.66
C ARG A 127 0.02 11.16 3.24
N ILE A 128 1.31 11.35 3.01
CA ILE A 128 2.34 10.48 3.55
C ILE A 128 3.31 11.31 4.39
N SER A 129 3.64 10.79 5.57
CA SER A 129 4.73 11.27 6.41
C SER A 129 5.66 10.11 6.73
N LYS A 130 6.91 10.39 7.10
CA LYS A 130 7.79 9.39 7.72
C LYS A 130 7.25 9.08 9.12
N GLY A 131 7.18 7.80 9.51
CA GLY A 131 6.50 7.37 10.74
C GLY A 131 6.55 5.86 10.97
N ASP A 132 5.59 5.35 11.75
CA ASP A 132 5.57 3.98 12.30
C ASP A 132 4.90 2.94 11.37
N GLY A 133 4.45 3.33 10.17
CA GLY A 133 3.74 2.43 9.26
C GLY A 133 2.22 2.42 9.42
N LYS A 134 1.64 3.43 10.09
CA LYS A 134 0.18 3.50 10.32
C LYS A 134 -0.55 3.74 9.01
N PHE A 135 -1.48 2.86 8.67
CA PHE A 135 -2.30 2.97 7.46
C PHE A 135 -3.76 3.21 7.84
N THR A 136 -4.30 4.38 7.46
CA THR A 136 -5.70 4.73 7.76
C THR A 136 -6.44 5.23 6.52
N VAL A 137 -7.62 4.66 6.26
CA VAL A 137 -8.51 5.05 5.14
C VAL A 137 -9.83 5.57 5.69
N ASN A 138 -10.14 6.84 5.42
CA ASN A 138 -11.37 7.50 5.90
C ASN A 138 -11.61 7.34 7.42
N GLY A 139 -10.55 7.26 8.23
CA GLY A 139 -10.62 7.05 9.67
C GLY A 139 -10.79 5.59 10.12
N LYS A 140 -10.72 4.63 9.19
CA LYS A 140 -10.79 3.18 9.46
C LYS A 140 -9.47 2.49 9.09
N ALA A 141 -9.26 1.28 9.62
CA ALA A 141 -8.15 0.43 9.20
C ALA A 141 -8.30 -0.02 7.73
N LEU A 142 -7.19 -0.41 7.10
CA LEU A 142 -7.19 -0.88 5.72
C LEU A 142 -8.08 -2.12 5.54
N ASP A 143 -8.02 -3.05 6.49
CA ASP A 143 -8.74 -4.33 6.44
C ASP A 143 -10.26 -4.14 6.50
N GLU A 144 -10.71 -3.17 7.29
CA GLU A 144 -12.13 -2.82 7.42
C GLU A 144 -12.67 -2.12 6.17
N HIS A 145 -11.86 -1.32 5.49
CA HIS A 145 -12.30 -0.57 4.31
C HIS A 145 -12.26 -1.43 3.04
N CYS A 146 -11.16 -2.17 2.85
CA CYS A 146 -10.97 -3.07 1.73
C CYS A 146 -11.23 -4.51 2.21
N CYS A 147 -12.47 -4.97 2.14
CA CYS A 147 -12.82 -6.31 2.65
C CYS A 147 -12.19 -7.48 1.84
N ILE A 148 -11.67 -7.21 0.64
CA ILE A 148 -11.10 -8.24 -0.24
C ILE A 148 -9.57 -8.20 -0.13
N GLU A 149 -8.95 -9.31 0.25
CA GLU A 149 -7.49 -9.46 0.41
C GLU A 149 -6.71 -9.05 -0.84
N ARG A 150 -7.19 -9.42 -2.04
CA ARG A 150 -6.58 -9.02 -3.31
C ARG A 150 -6.42 -7.49 -3.42
N ASP A 151 -7.45 -6.75 -2.99
CA ASP A 151 -7.44 -5.29 -3.08
C ASP A 151 -6.52 -4.69 -2.00
N GLN A 152 -6.45 -5.30 -0.80
CA GLN A 152 -5.50 -4.93 0.25
C GLN A 152 -4.05 -5.10 -0.22
N LEU A 153 -3.72 -6.28 -0.75
CA LEU A 153 -2.40 -6.61 -1.30
C LEU A 153 -2.01 -5.65 -2.44
N ALA A 154 -2.96 -5.31 -3.32
CA ALA A 154 -2.70 -4.38 -4.40
C ALA A 154 -2.37 -2.96 -3.88
N VAL A 155 -3.04 -2.50 -2.83
CA VAL A 155 -2.78 -1.20 -2.18
C VAL A 155 -1.42 -1.16 -1.49
N MET A 156 -0.97 -2.28 -0.92
CA MET A 156 0.37 -2.43 -0.33
C MET A 156 1.49 -2.55 -1.38
N GLY A 157 1.17 -2.96 -2.61
CA GLY A 157 2.11 -3.11 -3.72
C GLY A 157 3.16 -2.00 -3.90
N PRO A 158 2.80 -0.70 -3.98
CA PRO A 158 3.79 0.38 -4.12
C PRO A 158 4.73 0.53 -2.92
N LEU A 159 4.29 0.16 -1.71
CA LEU A 159 5.13 0.20 -0.50
C LEU A 159 6.12 -0.95 -0.48
N ARG A 160 5.68 -2.14 -0.88
CA ARG A 160 6.55 -3.32 -1.02
C ARG A 160 7.61 -3.11 -2.10
N ALA A 161 7.21 -2.58 -3.26
CA ALA A 161 8.13 -2.31 -4.36
C ALA A 161 9.23 -1.31 -4.02
N THR A 162 8.96 -0.38 -3.09
CA THR A 162 9.92 0.64 -2.66
C THR A 162 10.58 0.32 -1.32
N GLU A 163 10.30 -0.86 -0.74
CA GLU A 163 10.76 -1.26 0.60
C GLU A 163 10.48 -0.20 1.68
N MET A 164 9.37 0.53 1.53
CA MET A 164 8.92 1.59 2.44
C MET A 164 7.83 1.11 3.41
N GLU A 165 7.53 -0.18 3.40
CA GLU A 165 6.62 -0.80 4.36
C GLU A 165 7.14 -0.60 5.80
N GLY A 166 6.29 -0.11 6.70
CA GLY A 166 6.66 0.20 8.08
C GLY A 166 7.45 1.49 8.31
N LYS A 167 7.89 2.20 7.26
CA LYS A 167 8.68 3.44 7.39
C LYS A 167 7.85 4.72 7.29
N VAL A 168 6.62 4.61 6.80
CA VAL A 168 5.79 5.75 6.43
C VAL A 168 4.37 5.61 6.96
N ASP A 169 3.85 6.68 7.53
CA ASP A 169 2.46 6.80 7.93
C ASP A 169 1.63 7.36 6.77
N ILE A 170 0.49 6.73 6.51
CA ILE A 170 -0.35 6.98 5.35
C ILE A 170 -1.77 7.29 5.81
N TRP A 171 -2.22 8.50 5.48
CA TRP A 171 -3.61 8.91 5.64
C TRP A 171 -4.25 9.09 4.27
N VAL A 172 -5.30 8.31 4.04
CA VAL A 172 -6.04 8.35 2.78
C VAL A 172 -7.46 8.83 3.03
N ARG A 173 -7.88 9.81 2.23
CA ARG A 173 -9.30 10.14 2.05
C ARG A 173 -9.75 9.71 0.67
N VAL A 174 -10.76 8.85 0.61
CA VAL A 174 -11.33 8.33 -0.65
C VAL A 174 -12.81 8.67 -0.75
N GLU A 175 -13.20 9.13 -1.93
CA GLU A 175 -14.57 9.51 -2.24
C GLU A 175 -15.00 8.90 -3.60
N GLY A 176 -16.25 8.48 -3.69
CA GLY A 176 -16.89 8.00 -4.93
C GLY A 176 -16.52 6.58 -5.38
N GLY A 177 -17.27 6.09 -6.37
CA GLY A 177 -17.12 4.76 -6.97
C GLY A 177 -17.44 3.62 -6.02
N GLY A 178 -16.67 2.52 -6.10
CA GLY A 178 -16.82 1.32 -5.25
C GLY A 178 -15.47 0.76 -4.84
N PRO A 179 -15.41 -0.30 -4.02
CA PRO A 179 -14.19 -0.70 -3.29
C PRO A 179 -13.00 -0.99 -4.21
N THR A 180 -13.22 -1.72 -5.31
CA THR A 180 -12.17 -2.02 -6.29
C THR A 180 -11.66 -0.77 -7.04
N GLY A 181 -12.56 0.18 -7.32
CA GLY A 181 -12.20 1.46 -7.94
C GLY A 181 -11.43 2.36 -6.97
N GLN A 182 -11.85 2.35 -5.71
CA GLN A 182 -11.20 3.05 -4.60
C GLN A 182 -9.79 2.50 -4.37
N ALA A 183 -9.61 1.18 -4.26
CA ALA A 183 -8.30 0.54 -4.16
C ALA A 183 -7.36 0.95 -5.29
N GLY A 184 -7.83 0.90 -6.54
CA GLY A 184 -7.04 1.35 -7.69
C GLY A 184 -6.68 2.85 -7.66
N ALA A 185 -7.56 3.70 -7.11
CA ALA A 185 -7.25 5.11 -6.91
C ALA A 185 -6.22 5.31 -5.78
N MET A 186 -6.29 4.51 -4.71
CA MET A 186 -5.32 4.55 -3.61
C MET A 186 -3.91 4.18 -4.08
N ILE A 187 -3.76 3.14 -4.90
CA ILE A 187 -2.47 2.71 -5.47
C ILE A 187 -1.76 3.88 -6.16
N LEU A 188 -2.45 4.53 -7.11
CA LEU A 188 -1.90 5.67 -7.84
C LEU A 188 -1.61 6.87 -6.92
N GLY A 189 -2.46 7.09 -5.92
CA GLY A 189 -2.28 8.16 -4.94
C GLY A 189 -1.03 7.96 -4.08
N ILE A 190 -0.81 6.73 -3.59
CA ILE A 190 0.34 6.35 -2.76
C ILE A 190 1.62 6.46 -3.59
N ALA A 191 1.64 5.90 -4.81
CA ALA A 191 2.80 5.96 -5.69
C ALA A 191 3.24 7.42 -5.97
N ARG A 192 2.28 8.32 -6.23
CA ARG A 192 2.57 9.75 -6.45
C ARG A 192 3.06 10.45 -5.19
N ALA A 193 2.55 10.09 -4.02
CA ALA A 193 3.02 10.65 -2.76
C ALA A 193 4.44 10.16 -2.41
N LEU A 194 4.76 8.88 -2.66
CA LEU A 194 6.10 8.34 -2.50
C LEU A 194 7.09 9.03 -3.44
N GLN A 195 6.72 9.18 -4.72
CA GLN A 195 7.52 9.91 -5.70
C GLN A 195 7.78 11.38 -5.30
N ALA A 196 6.81 12.01 -4.64
CA ALA A 196 6.97 13.39 -4.15
C ALA A 196 7.87 13.47 -2.91
N MET A 197 7.97 12.40 -2.13
CA MET A 197 8.83 12.32 -0.95
C MET A 197 10.28 12.06 -1.34
N ASP A 198 10.49 11.11 -2.26
CA ASP A 198 11.80 10.75 -2.77
C ASP A 198 11.73 10.56 -4.31
N PRO A 199 12.35 11.46 -5.10
CA PRO A 199 12.31 11.40 -6.54
C PRO A 199 13.10 10.19 -7.11
N THR A 200 14.02 9.60 -6.35
CA THR A 200 14.82 8.44 -6.79
C THR A 200 13.97 7.20 -7.02
N LEU A 201 12.86 7.08 -6.27
CA LEU A 201 11.92 5.96 -6.35
C LEU A 201 11.09 5.94 -7.65
N HIS A 202 11.19 6.98 -8.48
CA HIS A 202 10.41 7.10 -9.71
C HIS A 202 10.60 5.92 -10.65
N HIS A 203 11.85 5.53 -10.91
CA HIS A 203 12.15 4.44 -11.84
C HIS A 203 11.53 3.12 -11.36
N ILE A 204 11.69 2.79 -10.08
CA ILE A 204 11.12 1.58 -9.47
C ILE A 204 9.59 1.57 -9.61
N LEU A 205 8.93 2.68 -9.27
CA LEU A 205 7.48 2.81 -9.35
C LEU A 205 6.95 2.81 -10.78
N GLN A 206 7.72 3.33 -11.74
CA GLN A 206 7.39 3.32 -13.15
C GLN A 206 7.50 1.90 -13.72
N HIS A 207 8.58 1.19 -13.44
CA HIS A 207 8.77 -0.20 -13.87
C HIS A 207 7.72 -1.14 -13.25
N GLY A 208 7.32 -0.89 -12.00
CA GLY A 208 6.22 -1.60 -11.34
C GLY A 208 4.81 -1.24 -11.84
N GLY A 209 4.68 -0.27 -12.76
CA GLY A 209 3.40 0.12 -13.35
C GLY A 209 2.46 0.91 -12.42
N PHE A 210 2.95 1.41 -11.28
CA PHE A 210 2.11 2.07 -10.27
C PHE A 210 1.80 3.55 -10.58
N LEU A 211 2.59 4.19 -11.45
CA LEU A 211 2.42 5.60 -11.84
C LEU A 211 1.44 5.79 -13.00
N THR A 212 1.10 4.72 -13.72
CA THR A 212 0.18 4.77 -14.85
C THR A 212 -1.26 4.83 -14.34
N ARG A 213 -2.01 5.83 -14.80
CA ARG A 213 -3.44 5.91 -14.52
C ARG A 213 -4.20 4.91 -15.39
N ASP A 214 -5.05 4.10 -14.77
CA ASP A 214 -6.06 3.32 -15.51
C ASP A 214 -7.14 4.25 -16.08
N GLU A 215 -7.14 4.41 -17.41
CA GLU A 215 -8.05 5.26 -18.16
C GLU A 215 -9.44 4.64 -18.41
N ARG A 216 -9.62 3.34 -18.12
CA ARG A 216 -10.86 2.63 -18.42
C ARG A 216 -12.05 3.28 -17.69
N MET A 217 -13.02 3.73 -18.48
CA MET A 217 -14.25 4.35 -18.00
C MET A 217 -15.48 3.58 -18.49
N VAL A 218 -16.58 3.65 -17.75
CA VAL A 218 -17.85 3.06 -18.17
C VAL A 218 -18.35 3.79 -19.41
N GLU A 219 -18.47 3.06 -20.52
CA GLU A 219 -19.07 3.58 -21.74
C GLU A 219 -20.55 3.91 -21.51
N ARG A 220 -21.00 5.06 -22.04
CA ARG A 220 -22.42 5.42 -22.02
C ARG A 220 -23.27 4.43 -22.82
N LYS A 221 -24.56 4.31 -22.47
CA LYS A 221 -25.54 3.62 -23.30
C LYS A 221 -25.71 4.34 -24.65
N LYS A 222 -25.63 3.59 -25.75
CA LYS A 222 -25.91 4.08 -27.11
C LYS A 222 -27.38 3.79 -27.45
N TYR A 223 -28.00 4.65 -28.28
CA TYR A 223 -29.35 4.41 -28.77
C TYR A 223 -29.38 3.14 -29.65
N GLY A 224 -30.52 2.46 -29.71
CA GLY A 224 -30.66 1.19 -30.44
C GLY A 224 -30.01 -0.04 -29.77
N HIS A 225 -29.27 0.15 -28.66
CA HIS A 225 -28.67 -0.95 -27.90
C HIS A 225 -29.27 -1.09 -26.49
N LYS A 226 -29.30 -2.32 -25.97
CA LYS A 226 -29.75 -2.63 -24.60
C LYS A 226 -28.76 -2.12 -23.54
N LYS A 227 -27.45 -2.15 -23.84
CA LYS A 227 -26.35 -1.58 -23.02
C LYS A 227 -25.40 -0.77 -23.93
N ALA A 228 -24.16 -0.51 -23.50
CA ALA A 228 -23.18 0.24 -24.31
C ALA A 228 -22.94 -0.38 -25.70
N ARG A 229 -22.81 -1.72 -25.78
CA ARG A 229 -22.59 -2.46 -27.04
C ARG A 229 -23.60 -3.57 -27.33
N ARG A 230 -24.28 -4.08 -26.30
CA ARG A 230 -25.23 -5.21 -26.43
C ARG A 230 -26.43 -4.80 -27.27
N SER A 231 -26.53 -5.33 -28.48
CA SER A 231 -27.70 -5.21 -29.37
C SER A 231 -28.85 -6.10 -28.92
N PHE A 232 -30.04 -5.85 -29.48
CA PHE A 232 -31.16 -6.79 -29.44
C PHE A 232 -30.91 -7.95 -30.42
N GLN A 233 -31.64 -9.05 -30.24
CA GLN A 233 -31.58 -10.17 -31.19
C GLN A 233 -32.09 -9.70 -32.56
N PHE A 234 -31.30 -9.94 -33.62
CA PHE A 234 -31.66 -9.59 -34.99
C PHE A 234 -32.37 -10.77 -35.66
N SER A 235 -33.56 -10.57 -36.21
CA SER A 235 -34.25 -11.55 -37.04
C SER A 235 -33.98 -11.28 -38.53
N LYS A 236 -33.17 -12.12 -39.17
CA LYS A 236 -32.97 -12.13 -40.62
C LYS A 236 -34.16 -12.88 -41.24
N ARG A 237 -35.11 -12.17 -41.82
CA ARG A 237 -36.24 -12.72 -42.58
C ARG A 237 -36.05 -12.39 -44.05
#